data_AF-A0A9N9ZQ54-F1
#
_entry.id   AF-A0A9N9ZQ54-F1
#
_cell.length_a   1.000
_cell.length_b   1.000
_cell.length_c   1.000
_cell.angle_alpha   90.00
_cell.angle_beta   90.00
_cell.angle_gamma   90.00
#
_symmetry.space_group_name_H-M   'P 1'
#
loop_
_entity.id
_entity.type
_entity.pdbx_description
1 polymer ?
#
loop_
_entity_poly.entity_id
_entity_poly.type
_entity_poly.pdbx_seq_one_letter_code
_entity_poly.pdbx_strand_id
1 'polypeptide(L)'
;MSPPCHPFPASELPTKVQEDARGKRRKVEQGSRQVELSGCELFGMLQYNCEVERPLTRESAVQCFAVERLFRKCKDKKGTFTVETTAFEGGGVQPEGVGSENHTSEVSTPAQWSSHWHPPQSSSPSQ
;
A
#
# COMPACT_ATOMS: atom_id res chain seq x y z
N MET A 1 3.56 6.80 22.14
CA MET A 1 3.80 7.50 20.86
C MET A 1 4.62 6.58 19.98
N SER A 2 4.11 6.21 18.81
CA SER A 2 4.89 5.43 17.84
C SER A 2 5.96 6.32 17.21
N PRO A 3 7.23 5.86 17.11
CA PRO A 3 8.28 6.65 16.50
C PRO A 3 7.98 6.90 15.01
N PRO A 4 8.47 8.00 14.41
CA PRO A 4 8.35 8.23 12.97
C PRO A 4 8.99 7.06 12.22
N CYS A 5 8.21 6.36 11.41
CA CYS A 5 8.71 5.34 10.49
C CYS A 5 9.06 6.03 9.17
N HIS A 6 10.25 5.77 8.63
CA HIS A 6 10.57 6.21 7.28
C HIS A 6 9.79 5.36 6.26
N PRO A 7 9.19 5.97 5.24
CA PRO A 7 8.59 5.22 4.16
C PRO A 7 9.67 4.46 3.39
N PHE A 8 9.33 3.26 2.93
CA PHE A 8 10.20 2.39 2.12
C PHE A 8 9.35 1.71 1.04
N PRO A 9 9.93 1.30 -0.10
CA PRO A 9 9.17 0.67 -1.17
C PRO A 9 8.60 -0.69 -0.73
N ALA A 10 7.44 -1.06 -1.27
CA ALA A 10 6.76 -2.31 -0.90
C ALA A 10 7.61 -3.57 -1.18
N SER A 11 8.51 -3.51 -2.15
CA SER A 11 9.47 -4.59 -2.46
C SER A 11 10.42 -4.91 -1.30
N GLU A 12 10.70 -3.93 -0.44
CA GLU A 12 11.57 -4.12 0.73
C GLU A 12 10.81 -4.66 1.95
N LEU A 13 9.48 -4.78 1.88
CA LEU A 13 8.64 -5.21 2.99
C LEU A 13 9.06 -6.54 3.64
N PRO A 14 9.39 -7.61 2.88
CA PRO A 14 9.80 -8.89 3.48
C PRO A 14 11.09 -8.78 4.30
N THR A 15 11.95 -7.82 3.98
CA THR A 15 13.20 -7.54 4.69
C THR A 15 12.96 -6.59 5.87
N LYS A 16 12.25 -5.48 5.62
CA LYS A 16 11.98 -4.43 6.61
C LYS A 16 11.12 -4.89 7.78
N VAL A 17 10.22 -5.84 7.57
CA VAL A 17 9.43 -6.45 8.65
C VAL A 17 10.32 -7.16 9.68
N GLN A 18 11.52 -7.61 9.28
CA GLN A 18 12.47 -8.26 10.18
C GLN A 18 13.20 -7.27 11.09
N GLU A 19 13.07 -5.97 10.86
CA GLU A 19 13.72 -4.90 11.63
C GLU A 19 12.70 -4.21 12.56
N ASP A 20 13.14 -3.84 13.76
CA ASP A 20 12.39 -2.97 14.65
C ASP A 20 12.50 -1.49 14.21
N ALA A 21 11.74 -0.60 14.85
CA ALA A 21 11.74 0.82 14.50
C ALA A 21 13.11 1.51 14.66
N ARG A 22 14.11 0.84 15.24
CA ARG A 22 15.49 1.33 15.36
C ARG A 22 16.44 0.68 14.33
N GLY A 23 15.90 -0.08 13.38
CA GLY A 23 16.67 -0.84 12.40
C GLY A 23 17.35 -2.09 12.97
N LYS A 24 17.03 -2.51 14.21
CA LYS A 24 17.61 -3.73 14.78
C LYS A 24 16.77 -4.93 14.42
N ARG A 25 17.42 -6.05 14.08
CA ARG A 25 16.71 -7.31 13.80
C ARG A 25 15.81 -7.72 14.97
N ARG A 26 14.54 -7.98 14.67
CA ARG A 26 13.52 -8.46 15.61
C ARG A 26 13.88 -9.85 16.09
N LYS A 27 13.58 -10.10 17.37
CA LYS A 27 13.66 -11.43 17.96
C LYS A 27 12.27 -12.05 17.91
N VAL A 28 12.12 -13.17 17.24
CA VAL A 28 10.85 -13.91 17.16
C VAL A 28 10.81 -14.94 18.29
N GLU A 29 9.62 -15.40 18.65
CA GLU A 29 9.41 -16.43 19.68
C GLU A 29 10.13 -17.74 19.34
N GLN A 30 10.40 -18.57 20.37
CA GLN A 30 11.12 -19.84 20.22
C GLN A 30 10.45 -20.74 19.17
N GLY A 31 11.18 -21.05 18.09
CA GLY A 31 10.72 -21.93 17.00
C GLY A 31 10.71 -21.26 15.62
N SER A 32 10.66 -19.93 15.55
CA SER A 32 10.68 -19.18 14.29
C SER A 32 12.00 -18.41 14.10
N ARG A 33 12.60 -18.50 12.92
CA ARG A 33 13.86 -17.79 12.58
C ARG A 33 13.64 -16.35 12.12
N GLN A 34 12.43 -16.05 11.64
CA GLN A 34 12.03 -14.77 11.05
C GLN A 34 10.51 -14.59 11.15
N VAL A 35 10.04 -13.36 10.99
CA VAL A 35 8.61 -13.05 10.91
C VAL A 35 8.10 -13.51 9.56
N GLU A 36 7.03 -14.31 9.56
CA GLU A 36 6.33 -14.74 8.35
C GLU A 36 5.03 -13.93 8.20
N LEU A 37 4.94 -13.09 7.16
CA LEU A 37 3.79 -12.20 6.95
C LEU A 37 2.47 -12.96 6.74
N SER A 38 2.50 -14.06 6.00
CA SER A 38 1.34 -14.93 5.71
C SER A 38 0.73 -15.54 6.98
N GLY A 39 1.55 -15.80 8.00
CA GLY A 39 1.11 -16.33 9.29
C GLY A 39 0.55 -15.29 10.25
N CYS A 40 0.62 -14.00 9.91
CA CYS A 40 0.07 -12.91 10.74
C CYS A 40 -1.41 -12.66 10.42
N GLU A 41 -2.18 -12.20 11.43
CA GLU A 41 -3.58 -11.79 11.25
C GLU A 41 -3.68 -10.63 10.25
N LEU A 42 -4.59 -10.73 9.27
CA LEU A 42 -4.84 -9.70 8.27
C LEU A 42 -6.06 -8.86 8.65
N PHE A 43 -5.91 -7.54 8.63
CA PHE A 43 -6.94 -6.55 8.89
C PHE A 43 -7.11 -5.63 7.69
N GLY A 44 -8.35 -5.24 7.40
CA GLY A 44 -8.68 -4.23 6.40
C GLY A 44 -9.22 -2.96 7.04
N MET A 45 -8.90 -1.81 6.45
CA MET A 45 -9.44 -0.52 6.79
C MET A 45 -9.82 0.24 5.53
N LEU A 46 -11.05 0.72 5.46
CA LEU A 46 -11.47 1.62 4.40
C LEU A 46 -11.13 3.07 4.81
N GLN A 47 -10.32 3.73 4.01
CA GLN A 47 -10.04 5.16 4.11
C GLN A 47 -10.67 5.87 2.92
N TYR A 48 -10.82 7.20 3.02
CA TYR A 48 -11.23 8.02 1.89
C TYR A 48 -10.15 9.06 1.65
N ASN A 49 -9.71 9.18 0.41
CA ASN A 49 -8.89 10.30 -0.02
C ASN A 49 -9.77 11.30 -0.74
N CYS A 50 -9.70 12.56 -0.35
CA CYS A 50 -10.54 13.62 -0.91
C CYS A 50 -9.66 14.68 -1.56
N GLU A 51 -9.97 15.00 -2.81
CA GLU A 51 -9.30 16.03 -3.59
C GLU A 51 -10.29 17.14 -3.94
N VAL A 52 -9.81 18.38 -3.91
CA VAL A 52 -10.59 19.55 -4.34
C VAL A 52 -10.26 19.82 -5.79
N GLU A 53 -11.25 19.73 -6.68
CA GLU A 53 -11.05 19.80 -8.12
C GLU A 53 -10.40 21.11 -8.58
N ARG A 54 -10.81 22.24 -7.96
CA ARG A 54 -10.29 23.59 -8.19
C ARG A 54 -10.01 24.28 -6.86
N PRO A 55 -8.84 24.06 -6.24
CA PRO A 55 -8.52 24.54 -4.88
C PRO A 55 -8.62 26.05 -4.69
N LEU A 56 -8.50 26.83 -5.77
CA LEU A 56 -8.55 28.31 -5.75
C LEU A 56 -9.97 28.87 -5.88
N THR A 57 -10.97 28.03 -6.19
CA THR A 57 -12.36 28.44 -6.35
C THR A 57 -13.16 28.02 -5.12
N ARG A 58 -13.87 28.97 -4.50
CA ARG A 58 -14.60 28.75 -3.24
C ARG A 58 -15.70 27.68 -3.37
N GLU A 59 -16.34 27.59 -4.53
CA GLU A 59 -17.43 26.65 -4.81
C GLU A 59 -16.96 25.37 -5.50
N SER A 60 -15.66 25.04 -5.42
CA SER A 60 -15.15 23.80 -6.01
C SER A 60 -15.73 22.56 -5.36
N ALA A 61 -16.07 21.56 -6.18
CA ALA A 61 -16.45 20.25 -5.71
C ALA A 61 -15.26 19.55 -5.01
N VAL A 62 -15.61 18.75 -4.01
CA VAL A 62 -14.70 17.81 -3.35
C VAL A 62 -15.03 16.42 -3.85
N GLN A 63 -14.05 15.73 -4.42
CA GLN A 63 -14.20 14.36 -4.89
C GLN A 63 -13.48 13.44 -3.91
N CYS A 64 -14.21 12.53 -3.27
CA CYS A 64 -13.65 11.54 -2.36
C CYS A 64 -13.70 10.15 -2.99
N PHE A 65 -12.60 9.44 -2.92
CA PHE A 65 -12.47 8.07 -3.40
C PHE A 65 -12.10 7.13 -2.27
N ALA A 66 -12.71 5.95 -2.27
CA ALA A 66 -12.44 4.92 -1.28
C ALA A 66 -11.06 4.30 -1.55
N VAL A 67 -10.28 4.15 -0.49
CA VAL A 67 -8.94 3.55 -0.49
C VAL A 67 -8.92 2.43 0.54
N GLU A 68 -8.92 1.20 0.08
CA GLU A 68 -8.76 0.05 0.96
C GLU A 68 -7.29 -0.10 1.39
N ARG A 69 -7.06 -0.22 2.69
CA ARG A 69 -5.75 -0.40 3.29
C ARG A 69 -5.72 -1.74 4.03
N LEU A 70 -4.73 -2.56 3.74
CA LEU A 70 -4.55 -3.86 4.35
C LEU A 70 -3.35 -3.84 5.30
N PHE A 71 -3.50 -4.50 6.45
CA PHE A 71 -2.49 -4.52 7.51
C PHE A 71 -2.32 -5.92 8.08
N ARG A 72 -1.08 -6.37 8.24
CA ARG A 72 -0.75 -7.56 9.01
C ARG A 72 -0.37 -7.19 10.44
N LYS A 73 -1.01 -7.85 11.41
CA LYS A 73 -0.67 -7.75 12.83
C LYS A 73 0.19 -8.94 13.21
N CYS A 74 1.48 -8.68 13.40
CA CYS A 74 2.49 -9.69 13.68
C CYS A 74 2.94 -9.63 15.15
N LYS A 75 3.54 -10.72 15.63
CA LYS A 75 4.08 -10.83 16.99
C LYS A 75 5.58 -11.09 16.94
N ASP A 76 6.31 -10.35 17.75
CA ASP A 76 7.70 -10.62 18.10
C ASP A 76 7.85 -10.78 19.62
N LYS A 77 9.08 -11.02 20.10
CA LYS A 77 9.36 -11.21 21.52
C LYS A 77 9.09 -9.98 22.39
N LYS A 78 9.10 -8.77 21.80
CA LYS A 78 8.84 -7.51 22.50
C LYS A 78 7.34 -7.17 22.53
N GLY A 79 6.54 -7.76 21.65
CA GLY A 79 5.10 -7.60 21.64
C GLY A 79 4.49 -7.75 20.26
N THR A 80 3.35 -7.09 20.05
CA THR A 80 2.65 -7.07 18.76
C THR A 80 2.99 -5.80 18.00
N PHE A 81 3.10 -5.90 16.68
CA PHE A 81 3.27 -4.75 15.79
C PHE A 81 2.43 -4.93 14.54
N THR A 82 2.11 -3.80 13.90
CA THR A 82 1.27 -3.77 12.70
C THR A 82 2.10 -3.23 11.53
N VAL A 83 1.89 -3.81 10.35
CA VAL A 83 2.56 -3.41 9.11
C VAL A 83 1.51 -3.26 8.02
N GLU A 84 1.53 -2.15 7.30
CA GLU A 84 0.71 -1.99 6.12
C GLU A 84 1.23 -2.89 5.00
N THR A 85 0.35 -3.73 4.47
CA THR A 85 0.66 -4.73 3.44
C THR A 85 -0.21 -4.56 2.20
N THR A 86 -0.91 -3.44 2.03
CA THR A 86 -1.78 -3.17 0.86
C THR A 86 -1.12 -3.55 -0.47
N ALA A 87 0.10 -3.07 -0.72
CA ALA A 87 0.85 -3.39 -1.94
C ALA A 87 1.41 -4.82 -1.98
N PHE A 88 1.55 -5.50 -0.84
CA PHE A 88 2.01 -6.88 -0.74
C PHE A 88 0.88 -7.89 -0.98
N GLU A 89 -0.32 -7.59 -0.52
CA GLU A 89 -1.52 -8.42 -0.76
C GLU A 89 -2.11 -8.15 -2.16
N GLY A 90 -1.86 -6.98 -2.74
CA GLY A 90 -2.45 -6.45 -3.98
C GLY A 90 -2.06 -7.14 -5.30
N GLY A 91 -1.57 -8.38 -5.28
CA GLY A 91 -1.34 -9.18 -6.49
C GLY A 91 -2.61 -9.68 -7.20
N GLY A 92 -3.81 -9.22 -6.84
CA GLY A 92 -5.06 -9.83 -7.32
C GLY A 92 -6.33 -9.01 -7.15
N VAL A 93 -6.29 -7.68 -7.14
CA VAL A 93 -7.51 -6.87 -7.28
C VAL A 93 -7.40 -6.07 -8.58
N GLN A 94 -7.71 -6.73 -9.68
CA GLN A 94 -8.17 -6.02 -10.86
C GLN A 94 -9.55 -5.43 -10.51
N PRO A 95 -9.79 -4.13 -10.69
CA PRO A 95 -11.15 -3.63 -10.68
C PRO A 95 -11.89 -4.31 -11.85
N GLU A 96 -12.73 -5.28 -11.55
CA GLU A 96 -13.61 -5.90 -12.56
C GLU A 96 -14.52 -4.82 -13.15
N GLY A 97 -14.30 -4.48 -14.42
CA GLY A 97 -15.10 -3.48 -15.13
C GLY A 97 -14.59 -3.14 -16.53
N VAL A 98 -14.92 -4.02 -17.49
CA VAL A 98 -14.96 -3.83 -18.96
C VAL A 98 -13.64 -4.07 -19.72
N GLY A 99 -13.64 -5.12 -20.55
CA GLY A 99 -12.46 -5.63 -21.26
C GLY A 99 -12.25 -5.10 -22.67
N SER A 100 -11.07 -5.43 -23.22
CA SER A 100 -10.85 -6.03 -24.55
C SER A 100 -9.33 -6.08 -24.83
N GLU A 101 -8.90 -7.16 -25.48
CA GLU A 101 -7.52 -7.53 -25.84
C GLU A 101 -6.70 -6.42 -26.50
N ASN A 102 -5.42 -6.29 -26.11
CA ASN A 102 -4.29 -6.51 -27.04
C ASN A 102 -2.94 -6.57 -26.32
N HIS A 103 -2.12 -7.50 -26.79
CA HIS A 103 -0.85 -7.95 -26.25
C HIS A 103 0.29 -7.03 -26.72
N THR A 104 0.91 -6.27 -25.82
CA THR A 104 2.26 -5.75 -26.02
C THR A 104 3.02 -5.77 -24.69
N SER A 105 4.10 -6.54 -24.65
CA SER A 105 5.03 -6.61 -23.54
C SER A 105 5.65 -5.23 -23.30
N GLU A 106 5.33 -4.60 -22.17
CA GLU A 106 6.08 -3.43 -21.71
C GLU A 106 6.45 -3.59 -20.24
N VAL A 107 7.69 -3.20 -19.95
CA VAL A 107 8.47 -3.47 -18.75
C VAL A 107 7.70 -3.04 -17.50
N SER A 108 7.43 -4.00 -16.61
CA SER A 108 6.82 -3.79 -15.30
C SER A 108 7.65 -2.83 -14.47
N THR A 109 7.25 -1.55 -14.45
CA THR A 109 7.83 -0.56 -13.56
C THR A 109 7.41 -0.91 -12.13
N PRO A 110 8.34 -1.08 -11.17
CA PRO A 110 7.98 -1.41 -9.80
C PRO A 110 7.19 -0.25 -9.19
N ALA A 111 6.02 -0.56 -8.62
CA ALA A 111 5.08 0.40 -8.05
C ALA A 111 5.75 1.28 -6.98
N GLN A 112 6.15 2.49 -7.37
CA GLN A 112 6.68 3.52 -6.49
C GLN A 112 5.50 4.24 -5.82
N TRP A 113 5.04 3.67 -4.70
CA TRP A 113 3.77 4.01 -4.06
C TRP A 113 3.70 5.39 -3.37
N SER A 114 4.67 6.29 -3.55
CA SER A 114 4.76 7.51 -2.75
C SER A 114 4.67 8.84 -3.49
N SER A 115 4.39 8.90 -4.81
CA SER A 115 4.37 10.24 -5.47
C SER A 115 3.49 10.46 -6.70
N HIS A 116 2.83 9.46 -7.30
CA HIS A 116 1.96 9.69 -8.47
C HIS A 116 0.79 8.71 -8.44
N TRP A 117 -0.34 9.15 -7.90
CA TRP A 117 -1.61 8.44 -8.00
C TRP A 117 -2.58 9.25 -8.86
N HIS A 118 -2.17 9.52 -10.10
CA HIS A 118 -3.12 9.99 -11.12
C HIS A 118 -3.73 8.77 -11.80
N PRO A 119 -5.06 8.65 -11.90
CA PRO A 119 -5.66 7.75 -12.88
C PRO A 119 -5.23 8.21 -14.29
N PRO A 120 -5.09 7.30 -15.28
CA PRO A 120 -4.79 7.68 -16.65
C PRO A 120 -5.85 8.68 -17.12
N GLN A 121 -5.41 9.90 -17.43
CA GLN A 121 -6.28 10.90 -18.04
C GLN A 121 -6.65 10.38 -19.43
N SER A 122 -7.89 9.96 -19.62
CA SER A 122 -8.45 9.71 -20.95
C SER A 122 -8.45 11.05 -21.69
N SER A 123 -7.45 11.27 -22.55
CA SER A 123 -7.44 12.37 -23.49
C SER A 123 -8.57 12.16 -24.50
N SER A 124 -9.66 12.92 -24.35
CA SER A 124 -10.65 13.06 -25.40
C SER A 124 -10.15 14.09 -26.41
N PRO A 125 -10.09 13.79 -27.72
CA PRO A 125 -9.74 14.77 -28.73
C PRO A 125 -10.94 15.70 -28.97
N SER A 126 -10.77 17.00 -28.76
CA SER A 126 -11.70 18.00 -29.29
C SER A 126 -11.40 18.21 -30.78
N GLN A 127 -12.43 18.02 -31.59
CA GLN A 127 -12.57 18.58 -32.95
C GLN A 127 -12.76 20.09 -32.88
#